data_AF-A0A934ER71-F1
#
_entry.id   AF-A0A934ER71-F1
#
_cell.length_a   1.000
_cell.length_b   1.000
_cell.length_c   1.000
_cell.angle_alpha   90.00
_cell.angle_beta   90.00
_cell.angle_gamma   90.00
#
_symmetry.space_group_name_H-M   'P 1'
#
loop_
_entity.id
_entity.type
_entity.pdbx_description
1 polymer ?
#
loop_
_entity_poly.entity_id
_entity_poly.type
_entity_poly.pdbx_seq_one_letter_code
_entity_poly.pdbx_strand_id
1 'polypeptide(L)'
;MGGIYWKLGNQREALTHLDKCKTLLEAQPPETKLDENYQKTLQGVKIYISNLEKGLNPSEKNQRKELTLTERGEKMKNALVENRGKWGEMILIPAGKFTMGTTEDEFIPEETPLHEVHLDAYYIDKYEVTNAQYWEFLQDIKTTGDHSKCFPGEPKGKDHTPGTPHTGWDYPYFDFPDYPVSRVDWYDAYAYAGWAGKRLPTEAEWEKAARGTDGRRFPWGNVWDAKRCNVGPDAPLSVGSFEFGKSPYGCL
;
A
#
# COMPACT_ATOMS: atom_id res chain seq x y z
N MET A 1 1.81 -8.03 25.63
CA MET A 1 1.00 -9.27 25.73
C MET A 1 -0.20 -9.26 24.76
N GLY A 2 -0.01 -8.87 23.49
CA GLY A 2 -1.14 -8.68 22.54
C GLY A 2 -1.38 -9.83 21.54
N GLY A 3 -0.67 -10.95 21.66
CA GLY A 3 -0.59 -11.96 20.58
C GLY A 3 -1.51 -13.18 20.68
N ILE A 4 -2.17 -13.43 21.82
CA ILE A 4 -2.75 -14.77 22.11
C ILE A 4 -4.22 -14.92 21.64
N TYR A 5 -4.93 -13.83 21.33
CA TYR A 5 -6.40 -13.85 21.26
C TYR A 5 -7.03 -13.44 19.92
N TRP A 6 -6.39 -13.76 18.79
CA TRP A 6 -6.94 -13.42 17.47
C TRP A 6 -8.04 -14.38 16.96
N LYS A 7 -8.16 -15.59 17.54
CA LYS A 7 -9.22 -16.55 17.19
C LYS A 7 -10.43 -16.39 18.12
N LEU A 8 -11.65 -16.46 17.55
CA LEU A 8 -12.93 -16.36 18.29
C LEU A 8 -13.01 -17.32 19.50
N GLY A 9 -12.46 -18.54 19.38
CA GLY A 9 -12.35 -19.50 20.49
C GLY A 9 -11.51 -18.97 21.64
N ASN A 10 -10.33 -18.43 21.33
CA ASN A 10 -9.42 -17.85 22.31
C ASN A 10 -10.03 -16.60 22.97
N GLN A 11 -10.81 -15.79 22.24
CA GLN A 11 -11.50 -14.61 22.82
C GLN A 11 -12.53 -15.00 23.89
N ARG A 12 -13.29 -16.09 23.67
CA ARG A 12 -14.26 -16.60 24.67
C ARG A 12 -13.56 -17.15 25.92
N GLU A 13 -12.45 -17.87 25.74
CA GLU A 13 -11.63 -18.36 26.85
C GLU A 13 -10.99 -17.21 27.64
N ALA A 14 -10.51 -16.17 26.95
CA ALA A 14 -9.99 -14.95 27.56
C ALA A 14 -11.06 -14.25 28.40
N LEU A 15 -12.27 -14.10 27.86
CA LEU A 15 -13.40 -13.49 28.56
C LEU A 15 -13.69 -14.26 29.86
N THR A 16 -13.77 -15.59 29.77
CA THR A 16 -14.01 -16.48 30.92
C THR A 16 -12.92 -16.33 31.99
N HIS A 17 -11.66 -16.21 31.60
CA HIS A 17 -10.55 -16.00 32.53
C HIS A 17 -10.61 -14.61 33.19
N LEU A 18 -10.86 -13.57 32.40
CA LEU A 18 -10.93 -12.20 32.91
C LEU A 18 -12.13 -11.97 33.82
N ASP A 19 -13.27 -12.61 33.57
CA ASP A 19 -14.43 -12.59 34.48
C ASP A 19 -14.09 -13.21 35.83
N LYS A 20 -13.28 -14.28 35.86
CA LYS A 20 -12.75 -14.85 37.10
C LYS A 20 -11.82 -13.85 37.80
N CYS A 21 -10.88 -13.24 37.08
CA CYS A 21 -9.99 -12.21 37.63
C CYS A 21 -10.78 -11.02 38.19
N LYS A 22 -11.78 -10.53 37.48
CA LYS A 22 -12.69 -9.47 37.92
C LYS A 22 -13.42 -9.86 39.20
N THR A 23 -13.98 -11.07 39.26
CA THR A 23 -14.66 -11.59 40.45
C THR A 23 -13.72 -11.64 41.65
N LEU A 24 -12.49 -12.14 41.46
CA LEU A 24 -11.47 -12.21 42.52
C LEU A 24 -11.02 -10.83 43.00
N LEU A 25 -10.90 -9.85 42.09
CA LEU A 25 -10.61 -8.46 42.44
C LEU A 25 -11.78 -7.84 43.20
N GLU A 26 -13.02 -8.03 42.74
CA GLU A 26 -14.21 -7.49 43.39
C GLU A 26 -14.45 -8.11 44.79
N ALA A 27 -13.95 -9.32 45.04
CA ALA A 27 -13.99 -9.99 46.33
C ALA A 27 -12.93 -9.52 47.36
N GLN A 28 -12.00 -8.63 46.98
CA GLN A 28 -10.97 -8.13 47.91
C GLN A 28 -11.56 -7.30 49.07
N PRO A 29 -10.90 -7.24 50.23
CA PRO A 29 -11.34 -6.43 51.37
C PRO A 29 -11.42 -4.92 51.05
N PRO A 30 -12.29 -4.14 51.72
CA PRO A 30 -12.47 -2.71 51.46
C PRO A 30 -11.17 -1.90 51.51
N GLU A 31 -10.28 -2.22 52.44
CA GLU A 31 -8.97 -1.57 52.62
C GLU A 31 -8.07 -1.74 51.39
N THR A 32 -8.07 -2.91 50.76
CA THR A 32 -7.32 -3.19 49.53
C THR A 32 -7.90 -2.41 48.34
N LYS A 33 -9.21 -2.13 48.36
CA LYS A 33 -9.86 -1.39 47.28
C LYS A 33 -9.49 0.10 47.28
N LEU A 34 -8.98 0.65 48.38
CA LEU A 34 -8.54 2.05 48.44
C LEU A 34 -7.18 2.26 47.75
N ASP A 35 -6.44 1.18 47.48
CA ASP A 35 -5.15 1.24 46.79
C ASP A 35 -5.31 1.65 45.31
N GLU A 36 -4.48 2.59 44.86
CA GLU A 36 -4.53 3.08 43.48
C GLU A 36 -4.18 2.01 42.45
N ASN A 37 -3.27 1.09 42.76
CA ASN A 37 -2.89 0.03 41.83
C ASN A 37 -4.01 -0.99 41.68
N TYR A 38 -4.73 -1.30 42.76
CA TYR A 38 -5.95 -2.07 42.69
C TYR A 38 -6.98 -1.43 41.75
N GLN A 39 -7.25 -0.13 41.93
CA GLN A 39 -8.25 0.58 41.11
C GLN A 39 -7.87 0.61 39.63
N LYS A 40 -6.59 0.89 39.32
CA LYS A 40 -6.05 0.82 37.95
C LYS A 40 -6.18 -0.59 37.36
N THR A 41 -5.89 -1.62 38.15
CA THR A 41 -5.98 -3.02 37.70
C THR A 41 -7.42 -3.42 37.41
N LEU A 42 -8.36 -3.14 38.32
CA LEU A 42 -9.77 -3.45 38.12
C LEU A 42 -10.34 -2.70 36.90
N GLN A 43 -9.99 -1.43 36.73
CA GLN A 43 -10.40 -0.66 35.56
C GLN A 43 -9.81 -1.24 34.27
N GLY A 44 -8.53 -1.62 34.27
CA GLY A 44 -7.88 -2.28 33.13
C GLY A 44 -8.56 -3.59 32.75
N VAL A 45 -8.89 -4.45 33.72
CA VAL A 45 -9.62 -5.71 33.50
C VAL A 45 -11.01 -5.43 32.91
N LYS A 46 -11.76 -4.47 33.45
CA LYS A 46 -13.09 -4.08 32.93
C LYS A 46 -13.03 -3.58 31.49
N ILE A 47 -12.03 -2.75 31.15
CA ILE A 47 -11.81 -2.27 29.78
C ILE A 47 -11.51 -3.45 28.84
N TYR A 48 -10.66 -4.39 29.27
CA TYR A 48 -10.29 -5.54 28.43
C TYR A 48 -11.46 -6.49 28.18
N ILE A 49 -12.30 -6.75 29.19
CA ILE A 49 -13.56 -7.51 29.05
C ILE A 49 -14.45 -6.82 28.02
N SER A 50 -14.74 -5.53 28.20
CA SER A 50 -15.57 -4.75 27.27
C SER A 50 -15.06 -4.81 25.82
N ASN A 51 -13.75 -4.73 25.62
CA ASN A 51 -13.15 -4.86 24.28
C ASN A 51 -13.34 -6.26 23.66
N LEU A 52 -13.24 -7.33 24.46
CA LEU A 52 -13.46 -8.69 24.00
C LEU A 52 -14.95 -8.96 23.69
N GLU A 53 -15.87 -8.49 24.53
CA GLU A 53 -17.31 -8.59 24.29
C GLU A 53 -17.71 -7.89 22.99
N LYS A 54 -17.18 -6.68 22.79
CA LYS A 54 -17.35 -5.93 21.54
C LYS A 54 -16.80 -6.69 20.33
N GLY A 55 -15.66 -7.38 20.50
CA GLY A 55 -15.05 -8.23 19.47
C GLY A 55 -15.89 -9.46 19.12
N LEU A 56 -16.60 -10.01 20.11
CA LEU A 56 -17.46 -11.18 19.99
C LEU A 56 -18.85 -10.87 19.42
N ASN A 57 -19.33 -9.62 19.51
CA ASN A 57 -20.59 -9.19 18.92
C ASN A 57 -20.44 -8.99 17.38
N PRO A 58 -21.07 -9.84 16.54
CA PRO A 58 -20.91 -9.73 15.09
C PRO A 58 -21.45 -8.43 14.51
N SER A 59 -22.52 -7.87 15.09
CA SER A 59 -23.12 -6.60 14.63
C SER A 59 -22.16 -5.44 14.87
N GLU A 60 -21.62 -5.33 16.09
CA GLU A 60 -20.66 -4.26 16.40
C GLU A 60 -19.33 -4.43 15.64
N LYS A 61 -18.91 -5.68 15.41
CA LYS A 61 -17.75 -5.97 14.56
C LYS A 61 -17.99 -5.47 13.13
N ASN A 62 -19.16 -5.74 12.56
CA ASN A 62 -19.53 -5.25 11.23
C ASN A 62 -19.62 -3.72 11.20
N GLN A 63 -20.25 -3.10 12.20
CA GLN A 63 -20.31 -1.64 12.32
C GLN A 63 -18.92 -1.01 12.37
N ARG A 64 -18.00 -1.51 13.20
CA ARG A 64 -16.62 -1.01 13.23
C ARG A 64 -15.93 -1.13 11.88
N LYS A 65 -16.11 -2.26 11.18
CA LYS A 65 -15.58 -2.46 9.83
C LYS A 65 -16.15 -1.44 8.84
N GLU A 66 -17.46 -1.20 8.88
CA GLU A 66 -18.13 -0.21 8.03
C GLU A 66 -17.65 1.22 8.33
N LEU A 67 -17.47 1.58 9.61
CA LEU A 67 -16.90 2.86 10.02
C LEU A 67 -15.49 3.02 9.46
N THR A 68 -14.60 2.03 9.65
CA THR A 68 -13.23 2.07 9.11
C THR A 68 -13.21 2.23 7.59
N LEU A 69 -14.07 1.52 6.87
CA LEU A 69 -14.17 1.64 5.41
C LEU A 69 -14.70 3.01 4.97
N THR A 70 -15.62 3.60 5.74
CA THR A 70 -16.18 4.93 5.49
C THR A 70 -15.12 6.00 5.71
N GLU A 71 -14.43 5.97 6.86
CA GLU A 71 -13.33 6.89 7.20
C GLU A 71 -12.20 6.81 6.17
N ARG A 72 -11.82 5.59 5.75
CA ARG A 72 -10.87 5.37 4.66
C ARG A 72 -11.34 6.03 3.37
N GLY A 73 -12.59 5.78 2.98
CA GLY A 73 -13.15 6.34 1.75
C GLY A 73 -13.16 7.87 1.74
N GLU A 74 -13.50 8.50 2.86
CA GLU A 74 -13.43 9.97 3.01
C GLU A 74 -11.99 10.48 2.90
N LYS A 75 -11.05 9.80 3.57
CA LYS A 75 -9.62 10.12 3.49
C LYS A 75 -9.09 10.06 2.07
N MET A 76 -9.44 9.02 1.31
CA MET A 76 -9.03 8.86 -0.09
C MET A 76 -9.62 9.95 -0.98
N LYS A 77 -10.93 10.22 -0.85
CA LYS A 77 -11.61 11.27 -1.63
C LYS A 77 -10.98 12.65 -1.40
N ASN A 78 -10.76 13.02 -0.14
CA ASN A 78 -10.17 14.32 0.19
C ASN A 78 -8.76 14.45 -0.40
N ALA A 79 -7.94 13.40 -0.27
CA ALA A 79 -6.59 13.41 -0.79
C ALA A 79 -6.56 13.52 -2.34
N LEU A 80 -7.49 12.86 -3.03
CA LEU A 80 -7.68 13.02 -4.48
C LEU A 80 -8.06 14.44 -4.86
N VAL A 81 -9.03 15.05 -4.16
CA VAL A 81 -9.43 16.44 -4.43
C VAL A 81 -8.25 17.40 -4.31
N GLU A 82 -7.41 17.22 -3.30
CA GLU A 82 -6.25 18.08 -3.05
C GLU A 82 -5.09 17.84 -4.01
N ASN A 83 -4.85 16.59 -4.44
CA ASN A 83 -3.60 16.20 -5.10
C ASN A 83 -3.77 15.67 -6.54
N ARG A 84 -4.98 15.62 -7.12
CA ARG A 84 -5.23 15.05 -8.45
C ARG A 84 -4.30 15.59 -9.54
N GLY A 85 -4.06 16.90 -9.54
CA GLY A 85 -3.16 17.54 -10.51
C GLY A 85 -1.70 17.09 -10.37
N LYS A 86 -1.22 16.94 -9.12
CA LYS A 86 0.14 16.50 -8.81
C LYS A 86 0.34 15.02 -9.16
N TRP A 87 -0.55 14.14 -8.70
CA TRP A 87 -0.41 12.69 -8.92
C TRP A 87 -0.77 12.26 -10.35
N GLY A 88 -1.44 13.13 -11.11
CA GLY A 88 -1.68 12.93 -12.53
C GLY A 88 -0.57 13.48 -13.43
N GLU A 89 0.48 14.09 -12.88
CA GLU A 89 1.58 14.67 -13.66
C GLU A 89 2.33 13.56 -14.43
N MET A 90 2.52 13.78 -15.72
CA MET A 90 3.29 12.91 -16.60
C MET A 90 4.47 13.66 -17.19
N ILE A 91 5.58 12.96 -17.39
CA ILE A 91 6.80 13.48 -17.99
C ILE A 91 6.87 13.05 -19.46
N LEU A 92 7.11 14.01 -20.34
CA LEU A 92 7.41 13.73 -21.75
C LEU A 92 8.85 13.23 -21.86
N ILE A 93 9.01 12.00 -22.33
CA ILE A 93 10.30 11.45 -22.72
C ILE A 93 10.47 11.66 -24.23
N PRO A 94 11.49 12.40 -24.68
CA PRO A 94 11.65 12.71 -26.10
C PRO A 94 12.02 11.46 -26.90
N ALA A 95 11.57 11.43 -28.16
CA ALA A 95 11.97 10.41 -29.12
C ALA A 95 13.49 10.39 -29.27
N GLY A 96 14.05 9.22 -29.55
CA GLY A 96 15.47 9.08 -29.82
C GLY A 96 16.06 7.80 -29.29
N LYS A 97 17.34 7.65 -29.60
CA LYS A 97 18.17 6.51 -29.23
C LYS A 97 18.63 6.62 -27.78
N PHE A 98 18.72 5.48 -27.12
CA PHE A 98 19.41 5.36 -25.83
C PHE A 98 20.09 3.99 -25.75
N THR A 99 21.00 3.86 -24.79
CA THR A 99 21.70 2.61 -24.54
C THR A 99 21.00 1.85 -23.42
N MET A 100 20.48 0.67 -23.73
CA MET A 100 19.75 -0.21 -22.80
C MET A 100 20.66 -1.34 -22.30
N GLY A 101 20.49 -1.73 -21.03
CA GLY A 101 21.25 -2.81 -20.40
C GLY A 101 22.64 -2.39 -19.93
N THR A 102 23.52 -3.35 -19.64
CA THR A 102 24.86 -3.10 -19.10
C THR A 102 25.92 -4.03 -19.68
N THR A 103 27.18 -3.64 -19.51
CA THR A 103 28.35 -4.52 -19.69
C THR A 103 29.13 -4.73 -18.37
N GLU A 104 28.65 -4.17 -17.26
CA GLU A 104 29.36 -4.25 -15.96
C GLU A 104 29.42 -5.69 -15.41
N ASP A 105 30.47 -5.96 -14.62
CA ASP A 105 30.89 -7.30 -14.15
C ASP A 105 29.97 -7.95 -13.09
N GLU A 106 28.87 -7.29 -12.69
CA GLU A 106 27.82 -7.91 -11.88
C GLU A 106 26.90 -8.68 -12.83
N PHE A 107 27.38 -9.82 -13.32
CA PHE A 107 26.75 -10.60 -14.38
C PHE A 107 25.32 -11.05 -14.02
N ILE A 108 24.34 -10.21 -14.35
CA ILE A 108 22.92 -10.54 -14.43
C ILE A 108 22.64 -10.76 -15.92
N PRO A 109 22.51 -12.02 -16.39
CA PRO A 109 22.35 -12.33 -17.81
C PRO A 109 21.23 -11.53 -18.48
N GLU A 110 20.14 -11.30 -17.76
CA GLU A 110 18.94 -10.58 -18.21
C GLU A 110 19.20 -9.08 -18.45
N GLU A 111 20.26 -8.50 -17.90
CA GLU A 111 20.64 -7.10 -18.09
C GLU A 111 21.68 -6.91 -19.22
N THR A 112 22.11 -7.98 -19.87
CA THR A 112 23.15 -7.98 -20.91
C THR A 112 22.62 -8.52 -22.26
N PRO A 113 23.21 -8.11 -23.41
CA PRO A 113 24.27 -7.13 -23.58
C PRO A 113 23.74 -5.70 -23.61
N LEU A 114 24.63 -4.74 -23.36
CA LEU A 114 24.43 -3.34 -23.71
C LEU A 114 24.13 -3.21 -25.22
N HIS A 115 23.01 -2.59 -25.57
CA HIS A 115 22.60 -2.40 -26.96
C HIS A 115 21.84 -1.08 -27.17
N GLU A 116 21.79 -0.60 -28.41
CA GLU A 116 21.09 0.64 -28.76
C GLU A 116 19.61 0.34 -29.07
N VAL A 117 18.70 1.10 -28.46
CA VAL A 117 17.27 1.05 -28.72
C VAL A 117 16.77 2.43 -29.14
N HIS A 118 15.93 2.48 -30.16
CA HIS A 118 15.21 3.69 -30.56
C HIS A 118 13.78 3.63 -30.04
N LEU A 119 13.33 4.69 -29.36
CA LEU A 119 11.95 4.85 -28.92
C LEU A 119 11.38 6.14 -29.48
N ASP A 120 10.10 6.09 -29.87
CA ASP A 120 9.31 7.30 -30.12
C ASP A 120 9.13 8.12 -28.84
N ALA A 121 8.56 9.31 -28.95
CA ALA A 121 8.23 10.12 -27.79
C ALA A 121 7.02 9.52 -27.06
N TYR A 122 7.05 9.50 -25.75
CA TYR A 122 5.95 8.99 -24.92
C TYR A 122 5.87 9.78 -23.62
N TYR A 123 4.73 9.65 -22.96
CA TYR A 123 4.53 10.13 -21.60
C TYR A 123 4.63 8.96 -20.63
N ILE A 124 5.25 9.20 -19.48
CA ILE A 124 5.26 8.28 -18.33
C ILE A 124 4.84 9.04 -17.08
N ASP A 125 4.18 8.37 -16.14
CA ASP A 125 3.79 9.00 -14.88
C ASP A 125 5.04 9.47 -14.13
N LYS A 126 4.97 10.67 -13.56
CA LYS A 126 6.08 11.25 -12.78
C LYS A 126 6.27 10.51 -11.46
N TYR A 127 5.20 9.96 -10.91
CA TYR A 127 5.14 9.26 -9.63
C TYR A 127 4.51 7.89 -9.84
N GLU A 128 4.75 6.95 -8.92
CA GLU A 128 3.96 5.73 -8.89
C GLU A 128 2.48 6.02 -8.60
N VAL A 129 1.61 5.10 -9.03
CA VAL A 129 0.17 5.16 -8.75
C VAL A 129 -0.06 5.10 -7.25
N THR A 130 -0.78 6.08 -6.70
CA THR A 130 -1.04 6.14 -5.26
C THR A 130 -2.20 5.24 -4.83
N ASN A 131 -2.26 4.91 -3.54
CA ASN A 131 -3.40 4.19 -2.95
C ASN A 131 -4.72 4.92 -3.22
N ALA A 132 -4.75 6.25 -3.19
CA ALA A 132 -5.95 7.02 -3.45
C ALA A 132 -6.43 6.90 -4.91
N GLN A 133 -5.50 6.96 -5.87
CA GLN A 133 -5.83 6.78 -7.28
C GLN A 133 -6.33 5.37 -7.57
N TYR A 134 -5.66 4.36 -7.02
CA TYR A 134 -6.09 2.98 -7.18
C TYR A 134 -7.41 2.70 -6.46
N TRP A 135 -7.66 3.33 -5.31
CA TRP A 135 -8.95 3.27 -4.62
C TRP A 135 -10.09 3.84 -5.50
N GLU A 136 -9.87 4.95 -6.21
CA GLU A 136 -10.86 5.50 -7.14
C GLU A 136 -11.24 4.49 -8.23
N PHE A 137 -10.24 3.82 -8.81
CA PHE A 137 -10.42 2.72 -9.76
C PHE A 137 -11.27 1.58 -9.20
N LEU A 138 -10.97 1.10 -8.00
CA LEU A 138 -11.74 0.02 -7.36
C LEU A 138 -13.19 0.41 -7.12
N GLN A 139 -13.43 1.66 -6.75
CA GLN A 139 -14.78 2.17 -6.51
C GLN A 139 -15.58 2.27 -7.80
N ASP A 140 -14.93 2.67 -8.90
CA ASP A 140 -15.56 2.70 -10.22
C ASP A 140 -15.94 1.29 -10.68
N ILE A 141 -15.00 0.33 -10.70
CA ILE A 141 -15.27 -1.08 -11.04
C ILE A 141 -16.39 -1.64 -10.17
N LYS A 142 -16.36 -1.41 -8.86
CA LYS A 142 -17.38 -1.92 -7.94
C LYS A 142 -18.77 -1.35 -8.24
N THR A 143 -18.85 -0.11 -8.70
CA THR A 143 -20.10 0.60 -8.96
C THR A 143 -20.66 0.27 -10.34
N THR A 144 -19.80 0.23 -11.36
CA THR A 144 -20.19 0.05 -12.76
C THR A 144 -20.19 -1.42 -13.19
N GLY A 145 -19.37 -2.25 -12.55
CA GLY A 145 -19.05 -3.59 -13.01
C GLY A 145 -18.25 -3.60 -14.32
N ASP A 146 -17.64 -2.47 -14.71
CA ASP A 146 -16.92 -2.36 -15.97
C ASP A 146 -15.53 -3.02 -15.89
N HIS A 147 -15.39 -4.15 -16.60
CA HIS A 147 -14.13 -4.84 -16.81
C HIS A 147 -13.65 -4.74 -18.27
N SER A 148 -14.18 -3.79 -19.05
CA SER A 148 -13.82 -3.62 -20.48
C SER A 148 -12.35 -3.24 -20.72
N LYS A 149 -11.66 -2.75 -19.67
CA LYS A 149 -10.25 -2.37 -19.69
C LYS A 149 -9.32 -3.47 -19.19
N CYS A 150 -9.87 -4.56 -18.68
CA CYS A 150 -9.09 -5.68 -18.19
C CYS A 150 -8.43 -6.45 -19.34
N PHE A 151 -7.34 -7.14 -19.01
CA PHE A 151 -6.64 -7.95 -20.00
C PHE A 151 -7.52 -9.13 -20.43
N PRO A 152 -7.70 -9.41 -21.74
CA PRO A 152 -8.61 -10.45 -22.21
C PRO A 152 -8.32 -11.87 -21.67
N GLY A 153 -7.08 -12.15 -21.27
CA GLY A 153 -6.65 -13.43 -20.71
C GLY A 153 -6.57 -13.49 -19.19
N GLU A 154 -7.13 -12.51 -18.47
CA GLU A 154 -7.10 -12.52 -17.00
C GLU A 154 -7.92 -13.70 -16.42
N PRO A 155 -7.62 -14.16 -15.19
CA PRO A 155 -8.41 -15.18 -14.52
C PRO A 155 -9.89 -14.79 -14.40
N LYS A 156 -10.79 -15.72 -14.72
CA LYS A 156 -12.24 -15.46 -14.66
C LYS A 156 -12.66 -15.06 -13.25
N GLY A 157 -13.30 -13.89 -13.14
CA GLY A 157 -13.79 -13.36 -11.86
C GLY A 157 -12.67 -12.88 -10.94
N LYS A 158 -11.54 -12.47 -11.51
CA LYS A 158 -10.45 -11.85 -10.75
C LYS A 158 -10.98 -10.65 -9.95
N ASP A 159 -10.61 -10.63 -8.67
CA ASP A 159 -10.76 -9.47 -7.80
C ASP A 159 -9.52 -8.58 -7.96
N HIS A 160 -9.74 -7.29 -8.24
CA HIS A 160 -8.67 -6.30 -8.38
C HIS A 160 -8.25 -5.65 -7.05
N THR A 161 -8.87 -6.04 -5.94
CA THR A 161 -8.50 -5.57 -4.61
C THR A 161 -7.05 -5.97 -4.29
N PRO A 162 -6.17 -5.04 -3.89
CA PRO A 162 -4.78 -5.37 -3.56
C PRO A 162 -4.69 -6.36 -2.40
N GLY A 163 -3.73 -7.28 -2.47
CA GLY A 163 -3.50 -8.30 -1.45
C GLY A 163 -3.70 -9.73 -1.94
N THR A 164 -3.59 -10.68 -1.02
CA THR A 164 -3.91 -12.09 -1.32
C THR A 164 -5.41 -12.32 -1.16
N PRO A 165 -5.99 -13.38 -1.76
CA PRO A 165 -7.39 -13.76 -1.55
C PRO A 165 -7.79 -13.99 -0.08
N HIS A 166 -6.81 -14.05 0.84
CA HIS A 166 -7.00 -14.32 2.27
C HIS A 166 -6.79 -13.08 3.16
N THR A 167 -6.20 -11.99 2.65
CA THR A 167 -5.84 -10.82 3.46
C THR A 167 -6.31 -9.48 2.89
N GLY A 168 -6.61 -9.36 1.59
CA GLY A 168 -7.13 -8.14 0.95
C GLY A 168 -6.65 -6.81 1.58
N TRP A 169 -7.61 -6.02 2.06
CA TRP A 169 -7.48 -4.71 2.72
C TRP A 169 -6.69 -4.67 4.05
N ASP A 170 -6.23 -5.81 4.58
CA ASP A 170 -5.43 -5.85 5.82
C ASP A 170 -3.97 -5.43 5.60
N TYR A 171 -3.65 -4.86 4.44
CA TYR A 171 -2.37 -4.19 4.22
C TYR A 171 -2.39 -2.82 4.92
N PRO A 172 -1.62 -2.65 6.03
CA PRO A 172 -1.75 -1.47 6.89
C PRO A 172 -1.38 -0.16 6.19
N TYR A 173 -0.60 -0.23 5.10
CA TYR A 173 -0.18 0.95 4.36
C TYR A 173 -1.21 1.42 3.31
N PHE A 174 -2.26 0.63 3.03
CA PHE A 174 -3.31 1.06 2.12
C PHE A 174 -4.09 2.27 2.67
N ASP A 175 -4.08 2.49 4.00
CA ASP A 175 -4.72 3.64 4.63
C ASP A 175 -3.98 4.98 4.38
N PHE A 176 -2.82 4.98 3.72
CA PHE A 176 -2.03 6.18 3.41
C PHE A 176 -2.28 6.58 1.95
N PRO A 177 -3.08 7.64 1.68
CA PRO A 177 -3.55 7.96 0.33
C PRO A 177 -2.45 8.26 -0.68
N ASP A 178 -1.32 8.79 -0.21
CA ASP A 178 -0.19 9.29 -0.97
C ASP A 178 0.96 8.28 -1.11
N TYR A 179 0.81 7.09 -0.52
CA TYR A 179 1.76 6.00 -0.69
C TYR A 179 1.52 5.27 -2.01
N PRO A 180 2.55 4.68 -2.63
CA PRO A 180 2.38 3.86 -3.82
C PRO A 180 1.49 2.66 -3.50
N VAL A 181 0.55 2.36 -4.39
CA VAL A 181 -0.23 1.12 -4.29
C VAL A 181 0.71 -0.07 -4.45
N SER A 182 0.53 -1.07 -3.59
CA SER A 182 1.34 -2.29 -3.62
C SER A 182 0.45 -3.52 -3.46
N ARG A 183 1.04 -4.71 -3.60
CA ARG A 183 0.32 -6.00 -3.61
C ARG A 183 -0.73 -6.10 -4.72
N VAL A 184 -0.46 -5.45 -5.84
CA VAL A 184 -1.18 -5.62 -7.11
C VAL A 184 -0.36 -6.54 -8.00
N ASP A 185 -1.02 -7.37 -8.79
CA ASP A 185 -0.33 -8.15 -9.83
C ASP A 185 -0.29 -7.41 -11.18
N TRP A 186 0.25 -8.04 -12.21
CA TRP A 186 0.33 -7.43 -13.54
C TRP A 186 -1.04 -7.13 -14.15
N TYR A 187 -2.04 -8.00 -13.93
CA TYR A 187 -3.39 -7.81 -14.46
C TYR A 187 -4.09 -6.62 -13.80
N ASP A 188 -3.87 -6.43 -12.50
CA ASP A 188 -4.32 -5.26 -11.74
C ASP A 188 -3.75 -3.96 -12.30
N ALA A 189 -2.43 -3.93 -12.50
CA ALA A 189 -1.74 -2.76 -13.06
C ALA A 189 -2.19 -2.47 -14.50
N TYR A 190 -2.40 -3.52 -15.32
CA TYR A 190 -2.92 -3.40 -16.68
C TYR A 190 -4.33 -2.79 -16.69
N ALA A 191 -5.25 -3.34 -15.88
CA ALA A 191 -6.63 -2.88 -15.80
C ALA A 191 -6.70 -1.42 -15.32
N TYR A 192 -5.94 -1.07 -14.27
CA TYR A 192 -5.85 0.31 -13.80
C TYR A 192 -5.34 1.25 -14.89
N ALA A 193 -4.25 0.89 -15.58
CA ALA A 193 -3.68 1.72 -16.62
C ALA A 193 -4.70 1.97 -17.74
N GLY A 194 -5.42 0.94 -18.20
CA GLY A 194 -6.47 1.06 -19.21
C GLY A 194 -7.66 1.90 -18.74
N TRP A 195 -8.09 1.74 -17.48
CA TRP A 195 -9.14 2.55 -16.86
C TRP A 195 -8.75 4.03 -16.76
N ALA A 196 -7.50 4.31 -16.40
CA ALA A 196 -6.96 5.66 -16.34
C ALA A 196 -6.71 6.30 -17.74
N GLY A 197 -7.02 5.58 -18.83
CA GLY A 197 -6.77 6.03 -20.20
C GLY A 197 -5.29 6.02 -20.60
N LYS A 198 -4.47 5.20 -19.92
CA LYS A 198 -3.03 5.04 -20.11
C LYS A 198 -2.70 3.61 -20.54
N ARG A 199 -1.43 3.24 -20.47
CA ARG A 199 -0.91 1.87 -20.61
C ARG A 199 0.32 1.68 -19.71
N LEU A 200 0.70 0.43 -19.48
CA LEU A 200 2.00 0.14 -18.87
C LEU A 200 3.14 0.56 -19.82
N PRO A 201 4.27 1.05 -19.28
CA PRO A 201 5.47 1.25 -20.07
C PRO A 201 6.04 -0.10 -20.51
N THR A 202 6.71 -0.12 -21.66
CA THR A 202 7.63 -1.22 -21.97
C THR A 202 8.86 -1.13 -21.08
N GLU A 203 9.61 -2.21 -20.95
CA GLU A 203 10.87 -2.22 -20.20
C GLU A 203 11.86 -1.16 -20.71
N ALA A 204 12.02 -1.05 -22.04
CA ALA A 204 12.88 -0.05 -22.66
C ALA A 204 12.43 1.39 -22.36
N GLU A 205 11.11 1.64 -22.38
CA GLU A 205 10.56 2.94 -21.99
C GLU A 205 10.80 3.25 -20.51
N TRP A 206 10.69 2.24 -19.65
CA TRP A 206 10.95 2.41 -18.23
C TRP A 206 12.44 2.72 -17.97
N GLU A 207 13.36 1.95 -18.55
CA GLU A 207 14.81 2.18 -18.40
C GLU A 207 15.22 3.54 -18.95
N LYS A 208 14.77 3.92 -20.16
CA LYS A 208 15.09 5.24 -20.72
C LYS A 208 14.58 6.37 -19.82
N ALA A 209 13.36 6.26 -19.31
CA ALA A 209 12.79 7.26 -18.40
C ALA A 209 13.58 7.40 -17.10
N ALA A 210 14.08 6.30 -16.54
CA ALA A 210 14.87 6.28 -15.31
C ALA A 210 16.33 6.75 -15.54
N ARG A 211 16.94 6.34 -16.65
CA ARG A 211 18.39 6.44 -16.88
C ARG A 211 18.81 7.63 -17.73
N GLY A 212 17.98 8.04 -18.69
CA GLY A 212 18.41 8.96 -19.75
C GLY A 212 19.21 8.26 -20.84
N THR A 213 20.11 9.02 -21.49
CA THR A 213 20.87 8.56 -22.67
C THR A 213 22.38 8.49 -22.46
N ASP A 214 22.87 8.79 -21.26
CA ASP A 214 24.30 8.92 -20.97
C ASP A 214 24.92 7.69 -20.28
N GLY A 215 24.14 6.61 -20.12
CA GLY A 215 24.63 5.34 -19.58
C GLY A 215 24.93 5.36 -18.08
N ARG A 216 24.36 6.31 -17.32
CA ARG A 216 24.57 6.40 -15.86
C ARG A 216 24.11 5.15 -15.11
N ARG A 217 24.74 4.86 -13.96
CA ARG A 217 24.43 3.68 -13.12
C ARG A 217 23.11 3.82 -12.37
N PHE A 218 22.83 4.98 -11.81
CA PHE A 218 21.60 5.30 -11.09
C PHE A 218 20.89 6.49 -11.74
N PRO A 219 19.57 6.70 -11.53
CA PRO A 219 18.85 7.84 -12.09
C PRO A 219 19.53 9.19 -11.82
N TRP A 220 20.13 9.33 -10.64
CA TRP A 220 20.83 10.55 -10.19
C TRP A 220 22.33 10.61 -10.53
N GLY A 221 22.91 9.62 -11.21
CA GLY A 221 24.31 9.61 -11.62
C GLY A 221 25.05 8.30 -11.31
N ASN A 222 26.38 8.35 -11.21
CA ASN A 222 27.23 7.16 -11.11
C ASN A 222 27.67 6.78 -9.69
N VAL A 223 27.29 7.59 -8.70
CA VAL A 223 27.68 7.40 -7.29
C VAL A 223 26.45 7.03 -6.48
N TRP A 224 26.53 5.91 -5.77
CA TRP A 224 25.49 5.46 -4.86
C TRP A 224 25.24 6.48 -3.74
N ASP A 225 23.97 6.72 -3.44
CA ASP A 225 23.54 7.60 -2.35
C ASP A 225 22.20 7.12 -1.79
N ALA A 226 22.23 6.49 -0.61
CA ALA A 226 21.05 5.95 0.05
C ALA A 226 20.01 7.02 0.44
N LYS A 227 20.34 8.32 0.38
CA LYS A 227 19.39 9.41 0.63
C LYS A 227 18.50 9.74 -0.56
N ARG A 228 18.70 9.05 -1.70
CA ARG A 228 18.01 9.33 -2.97
C ARG A 228 16.97 8.28 -3.35
N CYS A 229 16.79 7.25 -2.54
CA CYS A 229 15.77 6.23 -2.76
C CYS A 229 15.38 5.56 -1.44
N ASN A 230 14.23 4.90 -1.43
CA ASN A 230 13.84 4.03 -0.34
C ASN A 230 14.39 2.62 -0.59
N VAL A 231 15.47 2.24 0.10
CA VAL A 231 16.05 0.90 0.01
C VAL A 231 16.19 0.27 1.38
N GLY A 232 15.78 -0.99 1.51
CA GLY A 232 15.83 -1.74 2.76
C GLY A 232 14.48 -2.36 3.13
N PRO A 233 14.33 -2.83 4.38
CA PRO A 233 13.11 -3.49 4.87
C PRO A 233 12.00 -2.49 5.25
N ASP A 234 12.21 -1.21 5.01
CA ASP A 234 11.31 -0.15 5.46
C ASP A 234 9.97 -0.18 4.71
N ALA A 235 8.97 0.40 5.36
CA ALA A 235 7.66 0.60 4.75
C ALA A 235 7.77 1.43 3.46
N PRO A 236 6.79 1.31 2.54
CA PRO A 236 6.64 2.33 1.50
C PRO A 236 6.51 3.72 2.13
N LEU A 237 6.92 4.73 1.39
CA LEU A 237 6.82 6.15 1.76
C LEU A 237 5.94 6.87 0.72
N SER A 238 5.53 8.09 1.04
CA SER A 238 4.77 8.93 0.12
C SER A 238 5.51 9.08 -1.22
N VAL A 239 4.78 9.02 -2.32
CA VAL A 239 5.37 9.25 -3.66
C VAL A 239 6.04 10.62 -3.74
N GLY A 240 7.21 10.67 -4.38
CA GLY A 240 8.01 11.90 -4.47
C GLY A 240 8.78 12.28 -3.20
N SER A 241 8.90 11.38 -2.22
CA SER A 241 9.71 11.61 -1.00
C SER A 241 11.20 11.83 -1.29
N PHE A 242 11.70 11.42 -2.47
CA PHE A 242 13.10 11.48 -2.87
C PHE A 242 13.32 12.40 -4.06
N GLU A 243 13.00 13.69 -3.94
CA GLU A 243 13.15 14.69 -5.03
C GLU A 243 14.58 14.70 -5.65
N PHE A 244 15.61 14.47 -4.86
CA PHE A 244 17.00 14.38 -5.35
C PHE A 244 17.34 13.03 -6.01
N GLY A 245 16.46 12.05 -5.94
CA GLY A 245 16.55 10.77 -6.64
C GLY A 245 15.98 10.77 -8.04
N LYS A 246 15.39 11.89 -8.49
CA LYS A 246 14.76 11.94 -9.81
C LYS A 246 15.71 11.62 -10.96
N SER A 247 15.13 11.03 -12.00
CA SER A 247 15.80 10.79 -13.28
C SER A 247 16.20 12.11 -13.96
N PRO A 248 17.08 12.09 -15.00
CA PRO A 248 17.38 13.30 -15.76
C PRO A 248 16.17 13.91 -16.47
N TYR A 249 15.09 13.15 -16.67
CA TYR A 249 13.83 13.65 -17.21
C TYR A 249 12.86 14.16 -16.12
N GLY A 250 13.13 13.85 -14.84
CA GLY A 250 12.32 14.29 -13.71
C GLY A 250 11.31 13.27 -13.19
N CYS A 251 11.42 12.00 -13.58
CA CYS A 251 10.62 10.91 -13.01
C CYS A 251 11.09 10.59 -11.58
N LEU A 252 10.15 10.28 -10.69
CA LEU A 252 10.34 10.05 -9.25
C LEU A 252 9.69 8.75 -8.79
#